data_AF-A0A3N2RNB7-F1
#
_entry.id   AF-A0A3N2RNB7-F1
#
_cell.length_a   1.000
_cell.length_b   1.000
_cell.length_c   1.000
_cell.angle_alpha   90.00
_cell.angle_beta   90.00
_cell.angle_gamma   90.00
#
_symmetry.space_group_name_H-M   'P 1'
#
loop_
_entity.id
_entity.type
_entity.pdbx_description
1 polymer ?
#
loop_
_entity_poly.entity_id
_entity_poly.type
_entity_poly.pdbx_seq_one_letter_code
_entity_poly.pdbx_strand_id
1 'polypeptide(L)'
;MKIAILVGPLLLAAAACAQAQAPDAAREALRQAATGDAFRIGYTQFRLAPDGLVSAAAKSAGSQAVRVGDYAVQVQPAAARGARAVAAKPRLVAAVGDDGKAVVVTSTLNVYHRDPAALQAAVRASGGTLVYSSVAGGNGRIEFDSVDAAMKAMAKIQAIAGIKEVAPEIIEGDDAPT
;
A
#
# COMPACT_ATOMS: atom_id res chain seq x y z
N MET A 1 36.80 -30.14 -59.06
CA MET A 1 36.49 -29.02 -58.14
C MET A 1 34.98 -28.83 -58.04
N LYS A 2 34.37 -29.19 -56.90
CA LYS A 2 33.20 -28.49 -56.33
C LYS A 2 32.92 -29.08 -54.95
N ILE A 3 33.12 -28.25 -53.94
CA ILE A 3 33.10 -28.57 -52.52
C ILE A 3 31.65 -28.73 -52.07
N ALA A 4 31.36 -29.85 -51.42
CA ALA A 4 30.11 -30.08 -50.69
C ALA A 4 30.12 -29.22 -49.42
N ILE A 5 29.14 -28.33 -49.26
CA ILE A 5 28.92 -27.57 -48.02
C ILE A 5 27.79 -28.24 -47.26
N LEU A 6 28.15 -28.74 -46.08
CA LEU A 6 27.32 -29.41 -45.10
C LEU A 6 26.32 -28.42 -44.48
N VAL A 7 25.09 -28.88 -44.30
CA VAL A 7 23.99 -28.17 -43.63
C VAL A 7 23.97 -28.55 -42.14
N GLY A 8 23.96 -27.53 -41.27
CA GLY A 8 23.34 -27.53 -39.93
C GLY A 8 24.27 -27.71 -38.70
N PRO A 9 23.87 -27.28 -37.47
CA PRO A 9 22.66 -26.54 -37.09
C PRO A 9 22.96 -25.21 -36.34
N LEU A 10 22.10 -24.20 -36.57
CA LEU A 10 22.01 -22.98 -35.78
C LEU A 10 20.82 -23.12 -34.82
N LEU A 11 21.03 -23.71 -33.65
CA LEU A 11 20.04 -23.78 -32.58
C LEU A 11 20.79 -23.77 -31.26
N LEU A 12 20.96 -22.60 -30.64
CA LEU A 12 21.12 -22.50 -29.18
C LEU A 12 20.90 -21.04 -28.73
N ALA A 13 20.18 -20.90 -27.61
CA ALA A 13 19.99 -19.69 -26.79
C ALA A 13 18.80 -18.77 -27.12
N ALA A 14 17.58 -19.26 -26.89
CA ALA A 14 16.42 -18.42 -26.57
C ALA A 14 15.80 -18.89 -25.23
N ALA A 15 16.54 -18.77 -24.13
CA ALA A 15 16.03 -19.07 -22.80
C ALA A 15 16.75 -18.23 -21.73
N ALA A 16 16.55 -16.91 -21.75
CA ALA A 16 17.04 -16.05 -20.65
C ALA A 16 16.16 -14.85 -20.30
N CYS A 17 15.07 -14.55 -21.03
CA CYS A 17 14.29 -13.32 -20.80
C CYS A 17 12.95 -13.51 -20.05
N ALA A 18 12.60 -14.71 -19.59
CA ALA A 18 11.28 -14.99 -19.00
C ALA A 18 11.15 -14.64 -17.50
N GLN A 19 12.24 -14.29 -16.81
CA GLN A 19 12.29 -14.23 -15.34
C GLN A 19 12.18 -12.80 -14.79
N ALA A 20 12.48 -11.76 -15.59
CA ALA A 20 12.38 -10.35 -15.16
C ALA A 20 10.96 -9.78 -15.30
N GLN A 21 10.05 -10.46 -16.01
CA GLN A 21 8.71 -9.95 -16.33
C GLN A 21 7.71 -10.05 -15.16
N ALA A 22 7.94 -10.96 -14.22
CA ALA A 22 7.01 -11.23 -13.12
C ALA A 22 6.88 -10.09 -12.08
N PRO A 23 7.98 -9.51 -11.54
CA PRO A 23 7.87 -8.43 -10.55
C PRO A 23 7.27 -7.16 -11.12
N ASP A 24 7.60 -6.81 -12.37
CA ASP A 24 7.06 -5.61 -13.03
C ASP A 24 5.58 -5.79 -13.38
N ALA A 25 5.17 -6.98 -13.84
CA ALA A 25 3.75 -7.27 -14.06
C ALA A 25 2.94 -7.22 -12.76
N ALA A 26 3.49 -7.69 -11.63
CA ALA A 26 2.81 -7.61 -10.33
C ALA A 26 2.66 -6.15 -9.85
N ARG A 27 3.69 -5.32 -10.03
CA ARG A 27 3.64 -3.88 -9.73
C ARG A 27 2.62 -3.15 -10.59
N GLU A 28 2.59 -3.45 -11.88
CA GLU A 28 1.65 -2.85 -12.82
C GLU A 28 0.20 -3.27 -12.52
N ALA A 29 -0.03 -4.55 -12.24
CA ALA A 29 -1.33 -5.02 -11.78
C ALA A 29 -1.79 -4.30 -10.50
N LEU A 30 -0.86 -4.07 -9.56
CA LEU A 30 -1.18 -3.35 -8.32
C LEU A 30 -1.51 -1.87 -8.57
N ARG A 31 -0.80 -1.21 -9.48
CA ARG A 31 -1.13 0.15 -9.94
C ARG A 31 -2.53 0.23 -10.53
N GLN A 32 -2.88 -0.72 -11.39
CA GLN A 32 -4.22 -0.79 -11.99
C GLN A 32 -5.31 -1.09 -10.96
N ALA A 33 -4.98 -1.83 -9.90
CA ALA A 33 -5.90 -2.10 -8.79
C ALA A 33 -6.08 -0.90 -7.84
N ALA A 34 -5.18 0.10 -7.88
CA ALA A 34 -5.25 1.30 -7.06
C ALA A 34 -6.38 2.23 -7.55
N THR A 35 -7.62 1.92 -7.15
CA THR A 35 -8.85 2.59 -7.59
C THR A 35 -9.67 3.17 -6.45
N GLY A 36 -9.29 2.91 -5.20
CA GLY A 36 -10.00 3.35 -4.01
C GLY A 36 -9.77 4.81 -3.65
N ASP A 37 -10.04 5.16 -2.38
CA ASP A 37 -9.86 6.51 -1.86
C ASP A 37 -8.40 6.97 -2.01
N ALA A 38 -8.24 8.28 -2.21
CA ALA A 38 -6.94 8.93 -2.32
C ALA A 38 -6.57 9.61 -1.01
N PHE A 39 -5.27 9.63 -0.69
CA PHE A 39 -4.69 10.43 0.38
C PHE A 39 -3.35 10.98 -0.05
N ARG A 40 -2.81 11.93 0.71
CA ARG A 40 -1.55 12.58 0.40
C ARG A 40 -0.62 12.51 1.61
N ILE A 41 0.65 12.20 1.35
CA ILE A 41 1.73 12.31 2.33
C ILE A 41 2.83 13.13 1.66
N GLY A 42 3.15 14.29 2.24
CA GLY A 42 4.05 15.25 1.61
C GLY A 42 3.57 15.67 0.22
N TYR A 43 4.35 15.33 -0.81
CA TYR A 43 4.05 15.69 -2.21
C TYR A 43 3.39 14.56 -3.02
N THR A 44 3.42 13.33 -2.52
CA THR A 44 2.97 12.13 -3.23
C THR A 44 1.49 11.90 -2.96
N GLN A 45 0.70 11.75 -4.03
CA GLN A 45 -0.69 11.32 -3.91
C GLN A 45 -0.75 9.80 -4.02
N PHE A 46 -1.28 9.16 -2.99
CA PHE A 46 -1.51 7.73 -2.95
C PHE A 46 -2.97 7.42 -3.23
N ARG A 47 -3.21 6.26 -3.82
CA ARG A 47 -4.55 5.71 -4.01
C ARG A 47 -4.61 4.28 -3.47
N LEU A 48 -5.63 3.99 -2.67
CA LEU A 48 -5.83 2.65 -2.11
C LEU A 48 -6.09 1.63 -3.23
N ALA A 49 -5.55 0.43 -3.08
CA ALA A 49 -5.77 -0.73 -3.92
C ALA A 49 -6.65 -1.76 -3.17
N PRO A 50 -7.99 -1.61 -3.20
CA PRO A 50 -8.91 -2.45 -2.43
C PRO A 50 -8.83 -3.95 -2.79
N ASP A 51 -8.42 -4.26 -4.02
CA ASP A 51 -8.24 -5.64 -4.49
C ASP A 51 -6.87 -6.25 -4.10
N GLY A 52 -5.96 -5.45 -3.54
CA GLY A 52 -4.66 -5.88 -3.06
C GLY A 52 -4.76 -6.62 -1.73
N LEU A 53 -4.57 -7.95 -1.76
CA LEU A 53 -4.46 -8.75 -0.54
C LEU A 53 -3.09 -8.52 0.10
N VAL A 54 -3.09 -7.82 1.23
CA VAL A 54 -1.92 -7.69 2.10
C VAL A 54 -1.78 -8.95 2.95
N SER A 55 -0.59 -9.52 2.97
CA SER A 55 -0.21 -10.67 3.81
C SER A 55 1.21 -10.49 4.34
N ALA A 56 1.57 -11.23 5.40
CA ALA A 56 2.96 -11.25 5.85
C ALA A 56 3.86 -11.83 4.74
N ALA A 57 4.99 -11.17 4.48
CA ALA A 57 5.91 -11.51 3.41
C ALA A 57 6.43 -12.95 3.47
N ALA A 58 6.67 -13.47 4.68
CA ALA A 58 7.07 -14.87 4.91
C ALA A 58 6.00 -15.90 4.51
N LYS A 59 4.72 -15.49 4.43
CA LYS A 59 3.60 -16.35 4.04
C LYS A 59 3.29 -16.28 2.55
N SER A 60 3.92 -15.35 1.81
CA SER A 60 3.72 -15.18 0.37
C SER A 60 4.74 -16.01 -0.41
N ALA A 61 4.31 -17.13 -0.98
CA ALA A 61 5.17 -18.10 -1.63
C ALA A 61 5.41 -17.87 -3.15
N GLY A 62 5.07 -16.70 -3.72
CA GLY A 62 5.02 -16.53 -5.18
C GLY A 62 5.67 -15.25 -5.73
N SER A 63 6.15 -15.34 -6.97
CA SER A 63 6.71 -14.25 -7.81
C SER A 63 5.70 -13.21 -8.29
N GLN A 64 4.43 -13.34 -7.89
CA GLN A 64 3.31 -12.48 -8.29
C GLN A 64 2.90 -11.46 -7.23
N ALA A 65 3.69 -11.30 -6.17
CA ALA A 65 3.42 -10.37 -5.09
C ALA A 65 4.42 -9.21 -5.09
N VAL A 66 3.92 -8.01 -4.81
CA VAL A 66 4.74 -6.83 -4.57
C VAL A 66 5.17 -6.83 -3.10
N ARG A 67 6.48 -6.77 -2.84
CA ARG A 67 7.02 -6.70 -1.47
C ARG A 67 6.99 -5.26 -0.97
N VAL A 68 6.51 -5.07 0.25
CA VAL A 68 6.46 -3.79 0.95
C VAL A 68 6.85 -4.05 2.41
N GLY A 69 8.14 -3.85 2.71
CA GLY A 69 8.71 -4.17 4.03
C GLY A 69 8.47 -5.64 4.38
N ASP A 70 7.89 -5.88 5.56
CA ASP A 70 7.50 -7.20 6.05
C ASP A 70 6.20 -7.76 5.44
N TYR A 71 5.64 -7.07 4.45
CA TYR A 71 4.39 -7.45 3.79
C TYR A 71 4.59 -7.80 2.32
N ALA A 72 3.65 -8.60 1.82
CA ALA A 72 3.49 -8.91 0.42
C ALA A 72 2.05 -8.59 -0.01
N VAL A 73 1.93 -7.90 -1.14
CA VAL A 73 0.65 -7.50 -1.73
C VAL A 73 0.42 -8.28 -3.01
N GLN A 74 -0.66 -9.05 -3.05
CA GLN A 74 -1.08 -9.78 -4.24
C GLN A 74 -2.43 -9.25 -4.73
N VAL A 75 -2.50 -8.87 -6.00
CA VAL A 75 -3.78 -8.45 -6.60
C VAL A 75 -4.66 -9.67 -6.78
N GLN A 76 -5.86 -9.63 -6.21
CA GLN A 76 -6.79 -10.75 -6.31
C GLN A 76 -7.44 -10.81 -7.71
N PRO A 77 -7.61 -12.02 -8.27
CA PRO A 77 -8.37 -12.20 -9.50
C PRO A 77 -9.85 -11.83 -9.26
N ALA A 78 -10.53 -11.35 -10.31
CA ALA A 78 -11.91 -10.86 -10.22
C ALA A 78 -12.90 -11.83 -9.53
N ALA A 79 -12.73 -13.14 -9.75
CA ALA A 79 -13.55 -14.19 -9.13
C ALA A 79 -13.41 -14.28 -7.60
N ALA A 80 -12.26 -13.87 -7.03
CA ALA A 80 -12.02 -13.89 -5.59
C ALA A 80 -12.53 -12.62 -4.86
N ARG A 81 -12.83 -11.54 -5.60
CA ARG A 81 -13.29 -10.26 -5.04
C ARG A 81 -14.68 -10.37 -4.39
N GLY A 82 -15.59 -11.12 -5.03
CA GLY A 82 -16.98 -11.26 -4.58
C GLY A 82 -17.17 -12.01 -3.25
N ALA A 83 -16.28 -12.97 -2.94
CA ALA A 83 -16.36 -13.75 -1.70
C ALA A 83 -15.85 -12.97 -0.47
N ARG A 84 -14.99 -11.96 -0.68
CA ARG A 84 -14.30 -11.24 0.41
C ARG A 84 -14.94 -9.89 0.77
N ALA A 85 -15.70 -9.30 -0.14
CA ALA A 85 -16.44 -8.06 0.10
C ALA A 85 -17.36 -8.09 1.35
N VAL A 86 -17.65 -9.29 1.87
CA VAL A 86 -18.58 -9.49 2.99
C VAL A 86 -17.88 -9.76 4.34
N ALA A 87 -16.58 -10.08 4.40
CA ALA A 87 -16.05 -10.84 5.55
C ALA A 87 -14.94 -10.21 6.41
N ALA A 88 -14.25 -9.14 6.01
CA ALA A 88 -13.22 -8.55 6.86
C ALA A 88 -13.16 -7.02 6.73
N LYS A 89 -13.11 -6.33 7.87
CA LYS A 89 -12.71 -4.94 7.99
C LYS A 89 -11.18 -4.92 8.01
N PRO A 90 -10.48 -4.71 6.88
CA PRO A 90 -9.04 -4.83 6.86
C PRO A 90 -8.41 -3.70 7.68
N ARG A 91 -7.46 -4.06 8.54
CA ARG A 91 -6.58 -3.12 9.24
C ARG A 91 -5.32 -2.76 8.44
N LEU A 92 -5.10 -3.46 7.32
CA LEU A 92 -4.02 -3.22 6.38
C LEU A 92 -4.58 -3.25 4.96
N VAL A 93 -4.30 -2.23 4.17
CA VAL A 93 -4.69 -2.13 2.76
C VAL A 93 -3.50 -1.62 1.96
N ALA A 94 -3.29 -2.15 0.75
CA ALA A 94 -2.24 -1.64 -0.11
C ALA A 94 -2.62 -0.28 -0.73
N ALA A 95 -1.64 0.56 -1.02
CA ALA A 95 -1.82 1.76 -1.82
C ALA A 95 -0.66 1.93 -2.78
N VAL A 96 -0.88 2.70 -3.84
CA VAL A 96 0.17 3.07 -4.80
C VAL A 96 0.21 4.58 -4.96
N GLY A 97 1.42 5.14 -4.88
CA GLY A 97 1.70 6.54 -5.13
C GLY A 97 1.69 6.88 -6.62
N ASP A 98 1.52 8.15 -6.94
CA ASP A 98 1.71 8.69 -8.30
C ASP A 98 3.17 8.61 -8.77
N ASP A 99 4.12 8.47 -7.84
CA ASP A 99 5.51 8.06 -8.08
C ASP A 99 5.67 6.56 -8.40
N GLY A 100 4.58 5.79 -8.37
CA GLY A 100 4.55 4.37 -8.64
C GLY A 100 5.04 3.48 -7.50
N LYS A 101 5.33 4.02 -6.32
CA LYS A 101 5.73 3.25 -5.13
C LYS A 101 4.51 2.62 -4.46
N ALA A 102 4.64 1.34 -4.09
CA ALA A 102 3.62 0.63 -3.33
C ALA A 102 3.89 0.75 -1.83
N VAL A 103 2.84 1.04 -1.05
CA VAL A 103 2.89 1.13 0.42
C VAL A 103 1.76 0.30 1.02
N VAL A 104 1.87 -0.02 2.32
CA VAL A 104 0.78 -0.60 3.11
C VAL A 104 0.25 0.46 4.05
N VAL A 105 -1.05 0.74 3.97
CA VAL A 105 -1.79 1.68 4.81
C VAL A 105 -2.37 0.94 6.00
N THR A 106 -2.20 1.47 7.21
CA THR A 106 -2.75 0.88 8.45
C THR A 106 -4.07 1.51 8.85
N SER A 107 -4.75 0.94 9.84
CA SER A 107 -5.93 1.52 10.48
C SER A 107 -5.60 2.66 11.46
N THR A 108 -4.36 3.10 11.57
CA THR A 108 -3.94 4.22 12.41
C THR A 108 -3.82 5.51 11.60
N LEU A 109 -4.28 6.63 12.17
CA LEU A 109 -3.97 7.98 11.67
C LEU A 109 -2.89 8.65 12.54
N ASN A 110 -1.88 9.20 11.88
CA ASN A 110 -0.96 10.18 12.46
C ASN A 110 -1.62 11.55 12.45
N VAL A 111 -1.67 12.20 13.62
CA VAL A 111 -2.31 13.51 13.80
C VAL A 111 -1.29 14.49 14.35
N TYR A 112 -0.99 15.54 13.59
CA TYR A 112 -0.11 16.63 14.01
C TYR A 112 -0.96 17.81 14.44
N HIS A 113 -0.65 18.39 15.59
CA HIS A 113 -1.46 19.42 16.21
C HIS A 113 -0.60 20.55 16.79
N ARG A 114 -1.23 21.72 17.02
CA ARG A 114 -0.60 22.88 17.67
C ARG A 114 -0.71 22.82 19.19
N ASP A 115 -1.79 22.23 19.70
CA ASP A 115 -2.03 22.08 21.13
C ASP A 115 -2.74 20.75 21.44
N PRO A 116 -2.63 20.24 22.68
CA PRO A 116 -3.19 18.94 23.04
C PRO A 116 -4.72 18.88 23.06
N ALA A 117 -5.42 20.02 23.18
CA ALA A 117 -6.88 20.05 23.22
C ALA A 117 -7.46 19.70 21.84
N ALA A 118 -6.81 20.11 20.76
CA ALA A 118 -7.17 19.73 19.39
C ALA A 118 -7.10 18.20 19.17
N LEU A 119 -6.08 17.53 19.70
CA LEU A 119 -5.97 16.07 19.63
C LEU A 119 -7.10 15.36 20.38
N GLN A 120 -7.48 15.88 21.56
CA GLN A 120 -8.61 15.32 22.31
C GLN A 120 -9.96 15.54 21.58
N ALA A 121 -10.13 16.70 20.94
CA ALA A 121 -11.28 16.94 20.08
C ALA A 121 -11.31 15.98 18.89
N ALA A 122 -10.16 15.70 18.27
CA ALA A 122 -10.02 14.73 17.19
C ALA A 122 -10.47 13.33 17.58
N VAL A 123 -10.05 12.83 18.75
CA VAL A 123 -10.45 11.52 19.27
C VAL A 123 -11.98 11.47 19.45
N ARG A 124 -12.55 12.45 20.15
CA ARG A 124 -14.01 12.52 20.39
C ARG A 124 -14.82 12.62 19.09
N ALA A 125 -14.36 13.42 18.15
CA ALA A 125 -15.02 13.63 16.88
C ALA A 125 -14.94 12.36 16.01
N SER A 126 -13.79 11.71 15.94
CA SER A 126 -13.56 10.59 15.04
C SER A 126 -14.12 9.26 15.54
N GLY A 127 -14.26 9.09 16.85
CA GLY A 127 -14.63 7.80 17.46
C GLY A 127 -13.50 6.76 17.45
N GLY A 128 -12.28 7.17 17.10
CA GLY A 128 -11.09 6.32 17.19
C GLY A 128 -10.51 6.27 18.61
N THR A 129 -9.51 5.42 18.81
CA THR A 129 -8.81 5.24 20.10
C THR A 129 -7.46 5.93 20.06
N LEU A 130 -7.17 6.80 21.04
CA LEU A 130 -5.85 7.42 21.17
C LEU A 130 -4.84 6.37 21.66
N VAL A 131 -3.86 6.02 20.82
CA VAL A 131 -2.81 5.03 21.15
C VAL A 131 -1.45 5.65 21.42
N TYR A 132 -1.25 6.90 21.01
CA TYR A 132 -0.04 7.66 21.31
C TYR A 132 -0.35 9.16 21.35
N SER A 133 0.33 9.89 22.22
CA SER A 133 0.27 11.34 22.30
C SER A 133 1.59 11.91 22.81
N SER A 134 2.07 12.97 22.17
CA SER A 134 3.24 13.73 22.61
C SER A 134 2.96 15.22 22.50
N VAL A 135 2.96 15.88 23.66
CA VAL A 135 2.84 17.35 23.74
C VAL A 135 4.09 18.01 23.16
N ALA A 136 5.27 17.50 23.50
CA ALA A 136 6.55 18.04 23.03
C ALA A 136 6.73 17.85 21.52
N GLY A 137 6.29 16.71 20.97
CA GLY A 137 6.35 16.41 19.54
C GLY A 137 5.21 17.02 18.72
N GLY A 138 4.16 17.53 19.38
CA GLY A 138 2.98 18.07 18.72
C GLY A 138 2.27 17.03 17.84
N ASN A 139 2.28 15.76 18.24
CA ASN A 139 1.70 14.67 17.46
C ASN A 139 1.03 13.61 18.33
N GLY A 140 0.08 12.90 17.72
CA GLY A 140 -0.60 11.75 18.30
C GLY A 140 -0.93 10.70 17.25
N ARG A 141 -1.37 9.53 17.71
CA ARG A 141 -1.86 8.45 16.86
C ARG A 141 -3.24 8.01 17.32
N ILE A 142 -4.18 7.93 16.37
CA ILE A 142 -5.55 7.49 16.61
C ILE A 142 -5.79 6.20 15.81
N GLU A 143 -6.07 5.11 16.52
CA GLU A 143 -6.37 3.80 15.93
C GLU A 143 -7.86 3.63 15.66
N PHE A 144 -8.18 3.00 14.54
CA PHE A 144 -9.55 2.68 14.11
C PHE A 144 -9.74 1.18 13.91
N ASP A 145 -11.00 0.74 13.79
CA ASP A 145 -11.31 -0.68 13.55
C ASP A 145 -10.92 -1.16 12.15
N SER A 146 -10.72 -0.25 11.20
CA SER A 146 -10.37 -0.53 9.81
C SER A 146 -9.71 0.65 9.11
N VAL A 147 -9.01 0.38 8.01
CA VAL A 147 -8.50 1.44 7.11
C VAL A 147 -9.65 2.31 6.60
N ASP A 148 -10.77 1.72 6.19
CA ASP A 148 -11.95 2.47 5.73
C ASP A 148 -12.48 3.45 6.80
N ALA A 149 -12.53 3.05 8.07
CA ALA A 149 -12.93 3.92 9.16
C ALA A 149 -11.92 5.05 9.40
N ALA A 150 -10.62 4.75 9.34
CA ALA A 150 -9.57 5.74 9.43
C ALA A 150 -9.67 6.78 8.30
N MET A 151 -9.78 6.33 7.05
CA MET A 151 -9.87 7.20 5.87
C MET A 151 -11.10 8.13 5.93
N LYS A 152 -12.27 7.61 6.32
CA LYS A 152 -13.48 8.42 6.54
C LYS A 152 -13.33 9.46 7.66
N ALA A 153 -12.54 9.16 8.69
CA ALA A 153 -12.29 10.07 9.80
C ALA A 153 -11.32 11.22 9.44
N MET A 154 -10.46 11.05 8.43
CA MET A 154 -9.42 12.03 8.09
C MET A 154 -9.97 13.43 7.87
N ALA A 155 -10.96 13.59 6.99
CA ALA A 155 -11.54 14.90 6.68
C ALA A 155 -12.18 15.55 7.92
N LYS A 156 -12.82 14.74 8.77
CA LYS A 156 -13.43 15.20 10.02
C LYS A 156 -12.39 15.71 11.01
N ILE A 157 -11.27 15.00 11.16
CA ILE A 157 -10.19 15.41 12.06
C ILE A 157 -9.46 16.63 11.49
N GLN A 158 -9.19 16.66 10.19
CA GLN A 158 -8.47 17.76 9.53
C GLN A 158 -9.21 19.10 9.65
N ALA A 159 -10.55 19.06 9.75
CA ALA A 159 -11.39 20.26 9.93
C ALA A 159 -11.34 20.85 11.35
N ILE A 160 -10.71 20.18 12.32
CA ILE A 160 -10.66 20.64 13.71
C ILE A 160 -9.62 21.74 13.88
N ALA A 161 -10.02 22.85 14.49
CA ALA A 161 -9.10 23.93 14.82
C ALA A 161 -7.95 23.44 15.70
N GLY A 162 -6.71 23.80 15.31
CA GLY A 162 -5.50 23.36 16.00
C GLY A 162 -4.88 22.09 15.42
N ILE A 163 -5.58 21.34 14.54
CA ILE A 163 -4.97 20.27 13.75
C ILE A 163 -4.19 20.88 12.57
N LYS A 164 -2.95 20.47 12.42
CA LYS A 164 -2.06 20.88 11.32
C LYS A 164 -2.23 19.93 10.14
N GLU A 165 -2.15 18.64 10.42
CA GLU A 165 -2.11 17.59 9.41
C GLU A 165 -2.64 16.29 9.99
N VAL A 166 -3.33 15.54 9.14
CA VAL A 166 -3.79 14.17 9.39
C VAL A 166 -3.42 13.33 8.19
N ALA A 167 -2.71 12.24 8.43
CA ALA A 167 -2.35 11.29 7.40
C ALA A 167 -2.48 9.87 7.96
N PRO A 168 -2.82 8.87 7.13
CA PRO A 168 -2.72 7.50 7.58
C PRO A 168 -1.26 7.15 7.85
N GLU A 169 -1.05 6.27 8.82
CA GLU A 169 0.24 5.61 8.96
C GLU A 169 0.44 4.65 7.79
N ILE A 170 1.63 4.72 7.20
CA ILE A 170 2.05 3.85 6.11
C ILE A 170 3.29 3.07 6.50
N ILE A 171 3.39 1.88 5.92
CA ILE A 171 4.57 1.03 5.94
C ILE A 171 5.12 1.04 4.51
N GLU A 172 6.33 1.53 4.38
CA GLU A 172 7.07 1.56 3.13
C GLU A 172 7.94 0.29 3.02
N GLY A 173 8.28 -0.09 1.79
CA GLY A 173 9.30 -1.11 1.57
C GLY A 173 10.67 -0.49 1.40
N ASP A 174 11.71 -1.24 1.75
CA ASP A 174 13.07 -0.91 1.33
C ASP A 174 13.06 -0.89 -0.21
N ASP A 175 13.42 0.25 -0.80
CA ASP A 175 13.65 0.37 -2.24
C ASP A 175 14.68 -0.70 -2.61
N ALA A 176 14.27 -1.81 -3.23
CA ALA A 176 15.22 -2.75 -3.79
C ALA A 176 16.01 -1.99 -4.87
N PRO A 177 17.34 -1.80 -4.73
CA PRO A 177 18.11 -1.19 -5.80
C PRO A 177 17.97 -2.05 -7.05
N THR A 178 17.57 -1.40 -8.14
CA THR A 178 17.60 -1.94 -9.51
C THR A 178 18.99 -2.40 -9.89
#